data_AF-N6TPD9-F1
#
_entry.id   AF-N6TPD9-F1
#
_cell.length_a   1.000
_cell.length_b   1.000
_cell.length_c   1.000
_cell.angle_alpha   90.00
_cell.angle_beta   90.00
_cell.angle_gamma   90.00
#
_symmetry.space_group_name_H-M   'P 1'
#
loop_
_entity.id
_entity.type
_entity.pdbx_description
1 polymer ?
#
loop_
_entity_poly.entity_id
_entity_poly.type
_entity_poly.pdbx_seq_one_letter_code
_entity_poly.pdbx_strand_id
1 'polypeptide(L)'
;MHSCHDLPPFINGTRECQLTWEQKHMPEYANDDQFCINWHLYYSTCSDNNPNPFQNTISFDNIGLAWIAIFLFQVNISGVILLVTT
;
A
#
# COMPACT_ATOMS: atom_id res chain seq x y z
N MET A 1 0.29 -8.41 9.87
CA MET A 1 -0.51 -7.36 10.55
C MET A 1 0.18 -6.05 10.23
N HIS A 2 -0.50 -5.14 9.52
CA HIS A 2 0.08 -3.87 9.08
C HIS A 2 -0.25 -2.77 10.11
N SER A 3 0.72 -1.90 10.38
CA SER A 3 0.60 -0.74 11.26
C SER A 3 0.89 0.51 10.42
N CYS A 4 0.22 1.63 10.72
CA CYS A 4 0.58 2.94 10.16
C CYS A 4 1.56 3.71 11.06
N HIS A 5 1.96 3.16 12.20
CA HIS A 5 3.18 3.57 12.88
C HIS A 5 4.33 2.76 12.28
N ASP A 6 5.39 3.44 11.86
CA ASP A 6 6.62 2.90 11.26
C ASP A 6 6.54 2.54 9.77
N LEU A 7 5.99 3.45 8.96
CA LEU A 7 6.12 3.34 7.51
C LEU A 7 7.59 3.47 7.10
N PRO A 8 8.05 2.65 6.13
CA PRO A 8 9.39 2.82 5.58
C PRO A 8 9.52 4.21 4.95
N PRO A 9 10.71 4.82 4.95
CA PRO A 9 10.92 6.14 4.37
C PRO A 9 10.53 6.19 2.89
N PHE A 10 10.03 7.34 2.45
CA PHE A 10 9.60 7.52 1.07
C PHE A 10 10.78 7.32 0.10
N ILE A 11 10.61 6.47 -0.92
CA ILE A 11 11.62 6.21 -1.93
C ILE A 11 11.26 6.96 -3.20
N ASN A 12 12.10 7.91 -3.62
CA ASN A 12 11.97 8.59 -4.89
C ASN A 12 12.95 7.97 -5.91
N GLY A 13 12.42 7.12 -6.80
CA GLY A 13 13.21 6.35 -7.74
C GLY A 13 14.06 5.29 -7.05
N THR A 14 15.34 5.56 -6.82
CA THR A 14 16.30 4.64 -6.15
C THR A 14 16.83 5.22 -4.82
N ARG A 15 16.37 6.41 -4.42
CA ARG A 15 16.89 7.11 -3.24
C ARG A 15 15.85 7.20 -2.14
N GLU A 16 16.33 7.01 -0.92
CA GLU A 16 15.54 7.18 0.29
C GLU A 16 15.48 8.64 0.70
N CYS A 17 14.28 9.19 0.85
CA CYS A 17 14.04 10.55 1.30
C CYS A 17 13.97 10.57 2.82
N GLN A 18 14.85 11.35 3.46
CA GLN A 18 14.94 11.44 4.93
C GLN A 18 14.60 12.82 5.48
N LEU A 19 14.48 13.84 4.62
CA LEU A 19 14.25 15.22 5.09
C LEU A 19 12.79 15.48 5.43
N THR A 20 12.55 16.31 6.44
CA THR A 20 11.24 16.92 6.68
C THR A 20 10.97 18.06 5.70
N TRP A 21 9.70 18.48 5.59
CA TRP A 21 9.32 19.65 4.80
C TRP A 21 10.13 20.91 5.16
N GLU A 22 10.36 21.11 6.46
CA GLU A 22 11.10 22.26 7.00
C GLU A 22 12.58 22.20 6.64
N GLN A 23 13.19 21.01 6.73
CA GLN A 23 14.60 20.80 6.39
C GLN A 23 14.86 21.06 4.90
N LYS A 24 13.98 20.63 4.00
CA LYS A 24 14.14 20.88 2.56
C LYS A 24 14.12 22.39 2.22
N HIS A 25 13.49 23.24 3.04
CA HIS A 25 13.49 24.69 2.83
C HIS A 25 14.75 25.40 3.34
N MET A 26 15.66 24.70 4.04
CA MET A 26 16.91 25.28 4.48
C MET A 26 17.86 25.53 3.30
N PRO A 27 18.65 26.62 3.31
CA PRO A 27 19.51 27.00 2.18
C PRO A 27 20.54 25.93 1.78
N GLU A 28 20.89 25.02 2.70
CA GLU A 28 21.76 23.87 2.47
C GLU A 28 21.14 22.82 1.53
N TYR A 29 19.82 22.62 1.61
CA TYR A 29 19.10 21.57 0.87
C TYR A 29 18.14 22.12 -0.19
N ALA A 30 17.78 23.40 -0.12
CA ALA A 30 16.76 24.03 -0.96
C ALA A 30 17.09 23.94 -2.46
N ASN A 31 18.35 24.21 -2.82
CA ASN A 31 18.80 24.30 -4.22
C ASN A 31 19.30 22.98 -4.80
N ASP A 32 19.29 21.90 -4.01
CA ASP A 32 19.80 20.61 -4.44
C ASP A 32 18.63 19.61 -4.60
N ASP A 33 18.42 19.19 -5.84
CA ASP A 33 17.40 18.23 -6.26
C ASP A 33 17.73 16.79 -5.81
N GLN A 34 18.94 16.55 -5.33
CA GLN A 34 19.35 15.28 -4.74
C GLN A 34 18.65 15.03 -3.40
N PHE A 35 18.15 16.08 -2.75
CA PHE A 35 17.46 16.02 -1.47
C PHE A 35 15.96 16.08 -1.63
N CYS A 36 15.25 15.15 -1.00
CA CYS A 36 13.81 14.99 -1.13
C CYS A 36 13.12 14.84 0.24
N ILE A 37 11.83 15.17 0.26
CA ILE A 37 11.01 15.20 1.46
C ILE A 37 10.43 13.81 1.72
N ASN A 38 10.52 13.34 2.96
CA ASN A 38 9.89 12.12 3.40
C ASN A 38 8.39 12.35 3.65
N TRP A 39 7.57 12.19 2.62
CA TRP A 39 6.12 12.34 2.76
C TRP A 39 5.49 11.28 3.69
N HIS A 40 6.12 10.11 3.84
CA HIS A 40 5.61 9.06 4.72
C HIS A 40 5.62 9.42 6.20
N LEU A 41 6.45 10.39 6.60
CA LEU A 41 6.47 10.91 7.98
C LEU A 41 5.13 11.54 8.39
N TYR A 42 4.34 12.01 7.43
CA TYR A 42 3.09 12.72 7.67
C TYR A 42 1.86 11.80 7.67
N TYR A 43 2.02 10.50 7.40
CA TYR A 43 0.93 9.53 7.52
C TYR A 43 0.76 9.10 8.98
N SER A 44 -0.05 9.83 9.73
CA SER A 44 -0.35 9.53 11.14
C SER A 44 -1.61 8.67 11.34
N THR A 45 -2.52 8.68 10.36
CA THR A 45 -3.87 8.12 10.51
C THR A 45 -4.12 7.11 9.41
N CYS A 46 -4.35 5.84 9.78
CA CYS A 46 -4.88 4.85 8.85
C CYS A 46 -6.34 5.21 8.55
N SER A 47 -6.68 5.33 7.27
CA SER A 47 -8.07 5.54 6.86
C SER A 47 -8.42 4.61 5.72
N ASP A 48 -9.63 4.06 5.78
CA ASP A 48 -10.18 3.11 4.81
C ASP A 48 -10.77 3.82 3.58
N ASN A 49 -10.51 5.12 3.43
CA ASN A 49 -11.08 5.97 2.36
C ASN A 49 -10.55 5.64 0.96
N ASN A 50 -9.64 4.67 0.83
CA ASN A 50 -9.05 4.29 -0.46
C ASN A 50 -9.85 3.14 -1.08
N PRO A 51 -10.00 3.11 -2.42
CA PRO A 51 -10.67 2.01 -3.09
C PRO A 51 -9.98 0.68 -2.75
N ASN A 52 -10.80 -0.36 -2.59
CA ASN A 52 -10.37 -1.72 -2.42
C ASN A 52 -9.40 -2.09 -3.57
N PRO A 53 -8.31 -2.82 -3.27
CA PRO A 53 -7.33 -3.21 -4.27
C PRO A 53 -7.97 -3.98 -5.43
N PHE A 54 -7.33 -3.99 -6.60
CA PHE A 54 -7.87 -4.56 -7.84
C PHE A 54 -9.16 -3.88 -8.32
N GLN A 55 -9.18 -2.55 -8.39
CA GLN A 55 -10.32 -1.78 -8.91
C GLN A 55 -11.63 -2.06 -8.15
N ASN A 56 -11.58 -2.16 -6.81
CA ASN A 56 -12.71 -2.55 -5.96
C ASN A 56 -13.25 -3.99 -6.15
N THR A 57 -12.54 -4.85 -6.87
CA THR A 57 -13.05 -6.17 -7.24
C THR A 57 -12.88 -7.20 -6.11
N ILE A 58 -11.98 -6.96 -5.16
CA ILE A 58 -11.70 -7.88 -4.06
C ILE A 58 -12.01 -7.18 -2.74
N SER A 59 -13.13 -7.55 -2.13
CA SER A 59 -13.53 -7.10 -0.80
C SER A 59 -14.47 -8.11 -0.15
N PHE A 60 -14.55 -8.10 1.19
CA PHE A 60 -15.54 -8.89 1.94
C PHE A 60 -16.78 -8.07 2.32
N ASP A 61 -16.89 -6.85 1.79
CA ASP A 61 -17.94 -5.89 2.11
C ASP A 61 -19.32 -6.31 1.54
N ASN A 62 -19.32 -7.19 0.54
CA ASN A 62 -20.53 -7.71 -0.08
C ASN A 62 -20.39 -9.21 -0.32
N ILE A 63 -21.46 -9.98 -0.08
CA ILE A 63 -21.44 -11.44 -0.19
C ILE A 63 -21.02 -11.91 -1.59
N GLY A 64 -21.35 -11.17 -2.65
CA GLY A 64 -20.92 -11.46 -4.02
C GLY A 64 -19.42 -11.23 -4.27
N LEU A 65 -18.84 -10.16 -3.72
CA LEU A 65 -17.40 -9.87 -3.84
C LEU A 65 -16.56 -10.82 -2.98
N ALA A 66 -17.09 -11.22 -1.82
CA ALA A 66 -16.51 -12.26 -0.98
C ALA A 66 -16.40 -13.61 -1.72
N TRP A 67 -17.43 -13.99 -2.49
CA TRP A 67 -17.42 -15.23 -3.27
C TRP A 67 -16.40 -15.18 -4.39
N ILE A 68 -16.27 -14.07 -5.11
CA ILE A 68 -15.24 -13.88 -6.14
C ILE A 68 -13.84 -14.01 -5.52
N ALA A 69 -13.58 -13.38 -4.38
CA ALA A 69 -12.30 -13.49 -3.67
C ALA A 69 -12.01 -14.94 -3.22
N ILE A 70 -13.01 -15.63 -2.67
CA ILE A 70 -12.90 -17.03 -2.26
C ILE A 70 -12.64 -17.94 -3.45
N PHE A 71 -13.32 -17.76 -4.58
CA PHE A 71 -13.08 -18.54 -5.78
C PHE A 71 -11.73 -18.23 -6.43
N LEU A 72 -11.24 -17.00 -6.39
CA LEU A 72 -9.90 -16.67 -6.90
C LEU A 72 -8.79 -17.30 -6.04
N PHE A 73 -8.99 -17.32 -4.72
CA PHE A 73 -8.09 -18.01 -3.78
C PHE A 73 -8.20 -19.53 -3.90
N GLN A 74 -9.43 -20.05 -3.98
CA GLN A 74 -9.70 -21.45 -4.25
C GLN A 74 -9.10 -21.81 -5.59
N VAL A 75 -9.36 -21.21 -6.76
CA VAL A 75 -8.75 -21.57 -8.06
C VAL A 75 -7.21 -21.65 -8.06
N ASN A 76 -6.50 -20.75 -7.35
CA ASN A 76 -5.04 -20.87 -7.17
C ASN A 76 -4.63 -22.05 -6.28
N ILE A 77 -5.48 -22.43 -5.32
CA ILE A 77 -5.38 -23.67 -4.54
C ILE A 77 -6.10 -24.84 -5.25
N SER A 78 -6.95 -24.62 -6.25
CA SER A 78 -7.98 -25.52 -6.77
C SER A 78 -7.62 -26.07 -8.14
N GLY A 79 -6.38 -25.89 -8.59
CA GLY A 79 -5.73 -27.01 -9.27
C GLY A 79 -5.73 -28.27 -8.38
N VAL A 80 -5.73 -28.12 -7.04
CA VAL A 80 -5.78 -29.23 -6.06
C VAL A 80 -7.23 -29.65 -5.74
N ILE A 81 -8.21 -28.73 -5.74
CA ILE A 81 -9.66 -29.00 -5.72
C ILE A 81 -10.18 -29.15 -7.16
N LEU A 82 -9.56 -30.02 -7.96
CA LEU A 82 -10.34 -30.77 -8.97
C LEU A 82 -11.28 -31.80 -8.26
N LEU A 83 -11.14 -31.96 -6.93
CA LEU A 83 -11.48 -33.16 -6.16
C LEU A 83 -12.72 -33.05 -5.26
N VAL A 84 -13.35 -31.88 -5.08
CA VAL A 84 -14.50 -31.75 -4.16
C VAL A 84 -15.85 -31.75 -4.87
N THR A 85 -15.87 -31.60 -6.20
CA THR A 85 -17.09 -31.72 -7.01
C THR A 85 -16.89 -32.74 -8.13
N THR A 86 -16.65 -34.00 -7.75
CA THR A 86 -17.31 -35.14 -8.41
C THR A 86 -18.68 -35.33 -7.79
#